data_AF-A0A8D8K082-F1
#
_entry.id   AF-A0A8D8K082-F1
#
_cell.length_a   1.000
_cell.length_b   1.000
_cell.length_c   1.000
_cell.angle_alpha   90.00
_cell.angle_beta   90.00
_cell.angle_gamma   90.00
#
_symmetry.space_group_name_H-M   'P 1'
#
loop_
_entity.id
_entity.type
_entity.pdbx_description
1 polymer ?
#
loop_
_entity_poly.entity_id
_entity_poly.type
_entity_poly.pdbx_seq_one_letter_code
_entity_poly.pdbx_strand_id
1 'polypeptide(L)'
;AILYPRAYSRTLPYNWKHQHDVAQAGANAILSACGVKYRTGSAFSFLKLAVGGSSIDYAHDVEKVPYALVMEIASKGFHAPEPNIARICEETWIGIRAMVIQLAVSPVVSFTRSKTAI
;
A
#
# COMPACT_ATOMS: atom_id res chain seq x y z
N ALA A 1 0.69 -8.92 -1.24
CA ALA A 1 -0.51 -8.03 -1.24
C ALA A 1 -0.04 -6.58 -1.18
N ILE A 2 -0.82 -5.61 -1.67
CA ILE A 2 -0.51 -4.19 -1.55
C ILE A 2 -1.59 -3.53 -0.70
N LEU A 3 -1.22 -3.06 0.48
CA LEU A 3 -2.12 -2.56 1.51
C LEU A 3 -1.98 -1.05 1.65
N TYR A 4 -3.07 -0.38 2.00
CA TYR A 4 -3.10 1.02 2.42
C TYR A 4 -3.86 1.15 3.76
N PRO A 5 -3.84 2.31 4.44
CA PRO A 5 -4.59 2.51 5.68
C PRO A 5 -6.09 2.20 5.54
N ARG A 6 -6.80 1.84 6.60
CA ARG A 6 -6.35 1.73 7.99
C ARG A 6 -6.17 0.29 8.43
N ALA A 7 -5.23 0.02 9.33
CA ALA A 7 -5.14 -1.25 10.06
C ALA A 7 -5.93 -1.19 11.39
N TYR A 8 -5.89 -0.07 12.11
CA TYR A 8 -6.55 0.06 13.41
C TYR A 8 -8.08 0.21 13.37
N SER A 9 -8.69 0.42 12.19
CA SER A 9 -10.13 0.66 12.04
C SER A 9 -10.68 0.15 10.71
N ARG A 10 -11.98 -0.20 10.70
CA ARG A 10 -12.75 -0.48 9.46
C ARG A 10 -12.96 0.73 8.58
N THR A 11 -12.86 1.93 9.15
CA THR A 11 -13.12 3.18 8.42
C THR A 11 -11.98 3.48 7.46
N LEU A 12 -12.30 3.63 6.17
CA LEU A 12 -11.32 3.95 5.14
C LEU A 12 -10.77 5.39 5.32
N PRO A 13 -9.50 5.65 4.97
CA PRO A 13 -8.94 7.00 4.95
C PRO A 13 -9.68 7.87 3.93
N TYR A 14 -9.69 9.19 4.12
CA TYR A 14 -10.44 10.12 3.27
C TYR A 14 -10.07 10.03 1.79
N ASN A 15 -8.80 9.74 1.48
CA ASN A 15 -8.27 9.60 0.13
C ASN A 15 -8.08 8.13 -0.30
N TRP A 16 -8.80 7.19 0.32
CA TRP A 16 -8.61 5.75 0.08
C TRP A 16 -8.71 5.36 -1.40
N LYS A 17 -9.55 6.05 -2.19
CA LYS A 17 -9.68 5.79 -3.64
C LYS A 17 -8.36 6.00 -4.36
N HIS A 18 -7.68 7.12 -4.09
CA HIS A 18 -6.39 7.39 -4.72
C HIS A 18 -5.31 6.42 -4.25
N GLN A 19 -5.31 6.05 -2.97
CA GLN A 19 -4.37 5.02 -2.47
C GLN A 19 -4.66 3.65 -3.11
N HIS A 20 -5.94 3.34 -3.34
CA HIS A 20 -6.37 2.13 -4.04
C HIS A 20 -5.93 2.13 -5.50
N ASP A 21 -6.08 3.25 -6.22
CA ASP A 21 -5.64 3.38 -7.62
C ASP A 21 -4.13 3.16 -7.75
N VAL A 22 -3.34 3.76 -6.85
CA VAL A 22 -1.88 3.52 -6.76
C VAL A 22 -1.58 2.05 -6.51
N ALA A 23 -2.20 1.44 -5.49
CA ALA A 23 -2.01 0.02 -5.19
C ALA A 23 -2.40 -0.89 -6.37
N GLN A 24 -3.48 -0.57 -7.08
CA GLN A 24 -3.98 -1.33 -8.22
C GLN A 24 -3.06 -1.21 -9.43
N ALA A 25 -2.46 -0.04 -9.67
CA ALA A 25 -1.45 0.13 -10.72
C ALA A 25 -0.26 -0.80 -10.50
N GLY A 26 0.24 -0.88 -9.26
CA GLY A 26 1.29 -1.83 -8.88
C GLY A 26 0.88 -3.29 -9.09
N ALA A 27 -0.28 -3.68 -8.56
CA ALA A 27 -0.77 -5.07 -8.67
C ALA A 27 -1.02 -5.51 -10.12
N ASN A 28 -1.57 -4.62 -10.94
CA ASN A 28 -1.83 -4.88 -12.36
C ASN A 28 -0.52 -5.02 -13.15
N ALA A 29 0.46 -4.15 -12.90
CA ALA A 29 1.76 -4.23 -13.57
C ALA A 29 2.48 -5.55 -13.28
N ILE A 30 2.46 -6.00 -12.02
CA ILE A 30 3.03 -7.30 -11.62
C ILE A 30 2.29 -8.45 -12.31
N LEU A 31 0.96 -8.41 -12.32
CA LEU A 31 0.14 -9.46 -12.95
C LEU A 31 0.45 -9.55 -14.45
N SER A 32 0.53 -8.41 -15.14
CA SER A 32 0.82 -8.36 -16.57
C SER A 32 2.23 -8.82 -16.92
N ALA A 33 3.23 -8.50 -16.10
CA ALA A 33 4.63 -8.82 -16.40
C ALA A 33 5.04 -10.24 -15.97
N CYS A 34 4.51 -10.72 -14.84
CA CYS A 34 5.00 -11.94 -14.19
C CYS A 34 3.91 -13.00 -13.96
N GLY A 35 2.63 -12.68 -14.22
CA GLY A 35 1.51 -13.57 -13.91
C GLY A 35 1.20 -13.71 -12.42
N VAL A 36 1.89 -12.96 -11.55
CA VAL A 36 1.73 -13.05 -10.09
C VAL A 36 0.63 -12.12 -9.62
N LYS A 37 -0.35 -12.67 -8.91
CA LYS A 37 -1.52 -11.90 -8.44
C LYS A 37 -1.30 -11.30 -7.06
N TYR A 38 -1.18 -9.98 -7.00
CA TYR A 38 -1.27 -9.23 -5.75
C TYR A 38 -2.71 -8.77 -5.53
N ARG A 39 -3.23 -8.96 -4.31
CA ARG A 39 -4.51 -8.37 -3.87
C ARG A 39 -4.25 -6.97 -3.31
N THR A 40 -5.23 -6.08 -3.45
CA THR A 40 -5.19 -4.68 -3.00
C THR A 40 -6.34 -4.38 -2.02
N GLY A 41 -6.13 -3.43 -1.10
CA GLY A 41 -7.17 -3.02 -0.15
C GLY A 41 -6.63 -2.38 1.13
N SER A 42 -7.53 -1.95 2.03
CA SER A 42 -7.12 -1.44 3.34
C SER A 42 -6.51 -2.56 4.19
N ALA A 43 -5.56 -2.25 5.06
CA ALA A 43 -4.93 -3.24 5.92
C ALA A 43 -5.98 -3.99 6.78
N PHE A 44 -6.99 -3.29 7.32
CA PHE A 44 -8.11 -3.93 8.02
C PHE A 44 -8.84 -4.96 7.13
N SER A 45 -9.05 -4.67 5.85
CA SER A 45 -9.76 -5.59 4.95
C SER A 45 -9.04 -6.93 4.75
N PHE A 46 -7.73 -6.97 4.98
CA PHE A 46 -6.89 -8.17 4.94
C PHE A 46 -6.76 -8.82 6.31
N LEU A 47 -6.45 -8.03 7.34
CA LEU A 47 -6.23 -8.53 8.70
C LEU A 47 -7.53 -9.00 9.37
N LYS A 48 -8.69 -8.43 8.97
CA LYS A 48 -10.01 -8.65 9.58
C LYS A 48 -10.06 -8.42 11.10
N LEU A 49 -9.06 -7.71 11.62
CA LEU A 49 -8.88 -7.37 13.01
C LEU A 49 -8.30 -5.96 13.08
N ALA A 50 -8.75 -5.18 14.07
CA ALA A 50 -8.17 -3.86 14.33
C ALA A 50 -6.78 -4.04 14.97
N VAL A 51 -5.75 -3.53 14.31
CA VAL A 51 -4.36 -3.58 14.77
C VAL A 51 -3.84 -2.16 14.96
N GLY A 52 -3.51 -1.81 16.21
CA GLY A 52 -2.88 -0.53 16.54
C GLY A 52 -1.36 -0.56 16.26
N GLY A 53 -0.73 0.62 16.20
CA GLY A 53 0.72 0.74 16.05
C GLY A 53 1.26 0.47 14.65
N SER A 54 0.39 0.38 13.63
CA SER A 54 0.83 0.22 12.25
C SER A 54 1.54 1.47 11.72
N SER A 55 2.69 1.30 11.07
CA SER A 55 3.47 2.40 10.50
C SER A 55 2.73 3.13 9.37
N ILE A 56 1.94 2.43 8.55
CA ILE A 56 1.12 3.06 7.51
C ILE A 56 0.02 3.95 8.08
N ASP A 57 -0.54 3.55 9.23
CA ASP A 57 -1.57 4.33 9.91
C ASP A 57 -0.96 5.58 10.55
N TYR A 58 0.19 5.43 11.22
CA TYR A 58 0.93 6.57 11.79
C TYR A 58 1.34 7.57 10.71
N ALA A 59 1.99 7.11 9.64
CA ALA A 59 2.44 7.98 8.55
C ALA A 59 1.26 8.75 7.93
N HIS A 60 0.14 8.09 7.70
CA HIS A 60 -1.01 8.71 7.04
C HIS A 60 -1.86 9.60 7.97
N ASP A 61 -2.27 9.08 9.13
CA ASP A 61 -3.23 9.77 9.99
C ASP A 61 -2.58 10.70 11.01
N VAL A 62 -1.30 10.50 11.37
CA VAL A 62 -0.57 11.38 12.29
C VAL A 62 0.33 12.35 11.53
N GLU A 63 1.28 11.84 10.76
CA GLU A 63 2.27 12.66 10.02
C GLU A 63 1.73 13.26 8.71
N LYS A 64 0.51 12.90 8.33
CA LYS A 64 -0.20 13.44 7.17
C LYS A 64 0.52 13.17 5.85
N VAL A 65 1.31 12.10 5.78
CA VAL A 65 1.85 11.58 4.52
C VAL A 65 0.67 11.10 3.67
N PRO A 66 0.37 11.73 2.52
CA PRO A 66 -0.90 11.47 1.84
C PRO A 66 -1.01 10.05 1.28
N TYR A 67 0.10 9.43 0.91
CA TYR A 67 0.14 8.06 0.40
C TYR A 67 1.07 7.23 1.28
N ALA A 68 0.53 6.19 1.91
CA ALA A 68 1.31 5.25 2.70
C ALA A 68 0.87 3.83 2.31
N LEU A 69 1.79 3.01 1.81
CA LEU A 69 1.49 1.66 1.35
C LEU A 69 2.43 0.64 1.98
N VAL A 70 1.92 -0.57 2.18
CA VAL A 70 2.70 -1.76 2.53
C VAL A 70 2.63 -2.74 1.36
N MET A 71 3.76 -3.32 0.99
CA MET A 71 3.81 -4.42 0.06
C MET A 71 4.24 -5.68 0.81
N GLU A 72 3.31 -6.59 0.99
CA GLU A 72 3.58 -7.94 1.49
C GLU A 72 4.15 -8.76 0.33
N ILE A 73 5.46 -9.05 0.41
CA ILE A 73 6.22 -9.79 -0.60
C ILE A 73 6.37 -11.27 -0.23
N ALA A 74 6.78 -12.07 -1.21
CA ALA A 74 6.88 -13.52 -1.15
C ALA A 74 5.52 -14.24 -1.07
N SER A 75 5.46 -15.44 -1.67
CA SER A 75 4.19 -16.14 -1.85
C SER A 75 3.71 -16.86 -0.58
N LYS A 76 4.61 -17.61 0.08
CA LYS A 76 4.27 -18.57 1.14
C LYS A 76 5.39 -18.66 2.17
N GLY A 77 5.14 -18.11 3.36
CA GLY A 77 6.04 -18.19 4.51
C GLY A 77 7.17 -17.17 4.48
N PHE A 78 7.95 -17.15 5.55
CA PHE A 78 9.03 -16.19 5.77
C PHE A 78 10.38 -16.63 5.17
N HIS A 79 10.46 -17.85 4.63
CA HIS A 79 11.68 -18.43 4.09
C HIS A 79 11.54 -18.66 2.59
N ALA A 80 11.76 -17.60 1.80
CA ALA A 80 11.76 -17.71 0.34
C ALA A 80 12.96 -18.57 -0.11
N PRO A 81 12.77 -19.55 -1.01
CA PRO A 81 13.88 -20.29 -1.60
C PRO A 81 14.84 -19.35 -2.32
N GLU A 82 16.15 -19.55 -2.17
CA GLU A 82 17.19 -18.70 -2.79
C GLU A 82 16.96 -18.44 -4.29
N PRO A 83 16.60 -19.43 -5.14
CA PRO A 83 16.37 -19.20 -6.57
C PRO A 83 15.21 -18.25 -6.87
N ASN A 84 14.30 -18.03 -5.91
CA ASN A 84 13.17 -17.12 -6.06
C ASN A 84 13.50 -15.67 -5.69
N ILE A 85 14.60 -15.40 -4.99
CA ILE A 85 14.89 -14.05 -4.47
C ILE A 85 14.97 -13.04 -5.60
N ALA A 86 15.76 -13.30 -6.64
CA ALA A 86 15.91 -12.40 -7.78
C ALA A 86 14.55 -12.12 -8.46
N ARG A 87 13.76 -13.17 -8.72
CA ARG A 87 12.40 -13.05 -9.28
C ARG A 87 11.47 -12.22 -8.40
N ILE A 88 11.51 -12.41 -7.08
CA ILE A 88 10.69 -11.64 -6.11
C ILE A 88 11.10 -10.16 -6.12
N CYS A 89 12.40 -9.86 -6.19
CA CYS A 89 12.90 -8.49 -6.29
C CYS A 89 12.47 -7.82 -7.61
N GLU A 90 12.58 -8.53 -8.73
CA GLU A 90 12.17 -8.03 -10.05
C GLU A 90 10.67 -7.73 -10.12
N GLU A 91 9.81 -8.67 -9.70
CA GLU A 91 8.35 -8.44 -9.65
C GLU A 91 8.01 -7.27 -8.72
N THR A 92 8.69 -7.16 -7.57
CA THR A 92 8.48 -6.08 -6.61
C THR A 92 8.85 -4.72 -7.20
N TRP A 93 9.96 -4.64 -7.92
CA TRP A 93 10.41 -3.41 -8.57
C TRP A 93 9.47 -2.94 -9.68
N ILE A 94 8.94 -3.87 -10.47
CA ILE A 94 7.89 -3.58 -11.47
C ILE A 94 6.67 -2.94 -10.80
N GLY A 95 6.22 -3.52 -9.69
CA GLY A 95 5.13 -2.97 -8.88
C GLY A 95 5.40 -1.57 -8.36
N ILE A 96 6.56 -1.37 -7.73
CA ILE A 96 6.97 -0.06 -7.18
C ILE A 96 7.01 1.00 -8.28
N ARG A 97 7.61 0.70 -9.42
CA ARG A 97 7.68 1.64 -10.56
C ARG A 97 6.29 2.07 -11.02
N ALA A 98 5.36 1.12 -11.17
CA ALA A 98 4.00 1.43 -11.60
C ALA A 98 3.24 2.26 -10.54
N MET A 99 3.42 1.96 -9.25
CA MET A 99 2.85 2.76 -8.16
C MET A 99 3.37 4.21 -8.19
N VAL A 100 4.66 4.41 -8.39
CA VAL A 100 5.28 5.75 -8.46
C VAL A 100 4.77 6.53 -9.67
N ILE A 101 4.63 5.89 -10.83
CA ILE A 101 4.08 6.54 -12.03
C ILE A 101 2.61 6.95 -11.81
N GLN A 102 1.79 6.06 -11.23
CA GLN A 102 0.39 6.37 -10.91
C GLN A 102 0.28 7.49 -9.87
N LEU A 103 1.18 7.50 -8.88
CA LEU A 103 1.24 8.56 -7.87
C LEU A 103 1.56 9.93 -8.50
N ALA A 104 2.49 9.98 -9.46
CA ALA A 104 2.90 11.23 -10.12
C ALA A 104 1.77 11.93 -10.88
N VAL A 105 0.75 11.19 -11.33
CA VAL A 105 -0.43 11.72 -12.02
C VAL A 105 -1.66 11.82 -11.11
N SER A 106 -1.53 11.44 -9.84
CA SER A 106 -2.63 11.50 -8.88
C SER A 106 -2.84 12.94 -8.37
N PRO A 107 -4.08 13.33 -8.03
CA PRO A 107 -4.35 14.68 -7.51
C PRO A 107 -3.53 14.99 -6.25
N VAL A 108 -3.12 16.24 -6.10
CA VAL A 108 -2.50 16.72 -4.85
C VAL A 108 -3.52 16.58 -3.74
N VAL A 109 -3.20 15.77 -2.74
CA VAL A 109 -4.05 15.56 -1.58
C VAL A 109 -3.50 16.42 -0.44
N SER A 110 -4.21 17.50 -0.12
CA SER A 110 -3.83 18.44 0.95
C SER A 110 -4.54 18.12 2.25
N PHE A 111 -3.79 18.00 3.35
CA PHE A 111 -4.35 18.03 4.70
C PHE A 111 -4.58 19.49 5.10
N THR A 112 -5.83 19.91 5.27
CA THR A 112 -6.10 21.18 5.97
C THR A 112 -5.72 20.99 7.43
N ARG A 113 -4.61 21.61 7.84
CA ARG A 113 -4.23 21.67 9.25
C ARG A 113 -5.26 22.56 9.95
N SER A 114 -6.27 21.97 10.59
CA SER A 114 -7.10 22.74 11.52
C SER A 114 -6.17 23.28 12.59
N LYS A 115 -6.08 24.61 12.72
CA LYS A 115 -5.46 25.26 13.87
C LYS A 115 -6.35 24.97 15.09
N THR A 116 -6.21 23.81 15.71
CA THR A 116 -6.69 23.67 17.08
C THR A 116 -5.62 24.31 17.96
N ALA A 117 -5.97 25.48 18.48
CA ALA A 117 -5.22 26.14 19.54
C ALA A 117 -5.19 25.23 20.78
N ILE A 118 -4.00 25.20 21.39
CA ILE A 118 -3.61 24.80 22.75
C ILE A 118 -4.63 23.95 23.54
#